data_AF-A0AAN4U391-F1
#
_entry.id   AF-A0AAN4U391-F1
#
_cell.length_a   1.000
_cell.length_b   1.000
_cell.length_c   1.000
_cell.angle_alpha   90.00
_cell.angle_beta   90.00
_cell.angle_gamma   90.00
#
_symmetry.space_group_name_H-M   'P 1'
#
loop_
_entity.id
_entity.type
_entity.pdbx_description
1 polymer ?
#
loop_
_entity_poly.entity_id
_entity_poly.type
_entity_poly.pdbx_seq_one_letter_code
_entity_poly.pdbx_strand_id
1 'polypeptide(L)'
;MSTDSSATTPEGEIAPVAPPQPAPAPNPYVTPPELPTNDAGQGIHFDFNWGARVLLPKRPDGRWRATLTDLDNSTIIFQGDVEEGHLSSTKKFFIRFAVDVVRIATDGTETKVLRHEYDARDKLVLVQLPVGTLGDTLGWFPYVARFAEQSGARVICCLAKVFIPLFADAYPNIQLTTKEDFEASPLRSQVYATYNIGLFFDDTDNIYQPCDFRYVGLHRTAGYILGVDPTEEAPKLVLEDDTRPIEEPYVCIATQASAQCKYWNNPGGWLGVIAFLKKRGYRVICIDQKPFSGAGIVWNQIPNGAEDETGNRPLAERARWLKHADLFIGVSSGLSWLAWAAGTKTLMISGFTHPNNEFYTPWRVISWHACNSCWNDPRHQFNHNDFLWCPRHANTDRQFECSKLISTDVVTKNIALALDA
;
A
#
# COMPACT_ATOMS: atom_id res chain seq x y z
N MET A 1 71.82 -32.29 -22.83
CA MET A 1 70.66 -32.92 -23.51
C MET A 1 69.43 -32.44 -22.77
N SER A 2 68.61 -31.66 -23.46
CA SER A 2 67.47 -30.90 -22.95
C SER A 2 66.40 -31.78 -22.31
N THR A 3 65.86 -31.32 -21.19
CA THR A 3 64.49 -31.64 -20.78
C THR A 3 63.79 -30.32 -20.52
N ASP A 4 62.87 -29.99 -21.42
CA ASP A 4 61.97 -28.82 -21.35
C ASP A 4 61.00 -29.01 -20.18
N SER A 5 60.94 -28.00 -19.31
CA SER A 5 59.91 -27.85 -18.29
C SER A 5 58.90 -26.82 -18.82
N SER A 6 57.74 -27.28 -19.29
CA SER A 6 56.63 -26.40 -19.66
C SER A 6 55.86 -25.99 -18.41
N ALA A 7 56.00 -24.72 -18.04
CA ALA A 7 55.21 -24.08 -17.00
C ALA A 7 53.80 -23.81 -17.54
N THR A 8 52.79 -24.32 -16.84
CA THR A 8 51.37 -24.03 -17.09
C THR A 8 50.98 -22.75 -16.34
N THR A 9 50.60 -21.72 -17.09
CA THR A 9 50.06 -20.45 -16.61
C THR A 9 48.65 -20.69 -16.02
N PRO A 10 48.29 -20.15 -14.85
CA PRO A 10 46.92 -20.24 -14.36
C PRO A 10 46.02 -19.29 -15.16
N GLU A 11 44.93 -19.83 -15.69
CA GLU A 11 43.85 -19.07 -16.33
C GLU A 11 43.22 -18.09 -15.32
N GLY A 12 43.10 -16.83 -15.74
CA GLY A 12 42.52 -15.78 -14.91
C GLY A 12 41.03 -16.02 -14.64
N GLU A 13 40.66 -16.06 -13.36
CA GLU A 13 39.27 -15.99 -12.92
C GLU A 13 38.63 -14.69 -13.43
N ILE A 14 37.65 -14.84 -14.32
CA ILE A 14 36.78 -13.75 -14.75
C ILE A 14 35.83 -13.47 -13.59
N ALA A 15 36.02 -12.33 -12.92
CA ALA A 15 35.12 -11.85 -11.88
C ALA A 15 33.67 -11.80 -12.41
N PRO A 16 32.67 -12.27 -11.65
CA PRO A 16 31.29 -12.24 -12.09
C PRO A 16 30.86 -10.78 -12.28
N VAL A 17 30.46 -10.45 -13.51
CA VAL A 17 29.85 -9.16 -13.84
C VAL A 17 28.59 -9.02 -12.99
N ALA A 18 28.57 -8.01 -12.11
CA ALA A 18 27.39 -7.69 -11.33
C ALA A 18 26.20 -7.49 -12.27
N PRO A 19 25.03 -8.08 -11.99
CA PRO A 19 23.86 -7.89 -12.83
C PRO A 19 23.57 -6.38 -12.93
N PRO A 20 23.17 -5.88 -14.11
CA PRO A 20 22.87 -4.48 -14.29
C PRO A 20 21.85 -4.04 -13.24
N GLN A 21 22.13 -2.93 -12.54
CA GLN A 21 21.17 -2.37 -11.61
C GLN A 21 19.85 -2.11 -12.37
N PRO A 22 18.71 -2.56 -11.84
CA PRO A 22 17.43 -2.28 -12.47
C PRO A 22 17.26 -0.76 -12.60
N ALA A 23 16.78 -0.31 -13.75
CA ALA A 23 16.47 1.09 -13.97
C ALA A 23 15.56 1.60 -12.83
N PRO A 24 15.77 2.83 -12.31
CA PRO A 24 14.95 3.36 -11.24
C PRO A 24 13.48 3.33 -11.66
N ALA A 25 12.64 2.72 -10.82
CA ALA A 25 11.20 2.67 -11.07
C ALA A 25 10.65 4.10 -11.23
N PRO A 26 9.74 4.34 -12.18
CA PRO A 26 9.13 5.65 -12.35
C PRO A 26 8.44 6.09 -11.06
N ASN A 27 8.60 7.36 -10.67
CA ASN A 27 7.99 7.92 -9.46
C ASN A 27 6.46 7.70 -9.50
N PRO A 28 5.88 6.97 -8.53
CA PRO A 28 4.45 6.67 -8.53
C PRO A 28 3.58 7.87 -8.11
N TYR A 29 4.19 8.98 -7.66
CA TYR A 29 3.49 10.16 -7.16
C TYR A 29 3.68 11.36 -8.08
N VAL A 30 2.68 12.24 -8.09
CA VAL A 30 2.81 13.61 -8.61
C VAL A 30 3.77 14.38 -7.70
N THR A 31 4.74 15.04 -8.30
CA THR A 31 5.71 15.87 -7.57
C THR A 31 5.08 17.19 -7.14
N PRO A 32 5.43 17.70 -5.95
CA PRO A 32 5.04 19.04 -5.53
C PRO A 32 5.44 20.11 -6.56
N PRO A 33 4.69 21.23 -6.67
CA PRO A 33 5.14 22.39 -7.43
C PRO A 33 6.50 22.91 -6.92
N GLU A 34 7.32 23.46 -7.81
CA GLU A 34 8.62 24.05 -7.42
C GLU A 34 8.43 25.23 -6.47
N LEU A 35 7.50 26.13 -6.79
CA LEU A 35 7.10 27.24 -5.93
C LEU A 35 6.06 26.76 -4.92
N PRO A 36 6.26 26.95 -3.59
CA PRO A 36 5.22 26.66 -2.62
C PRO A 36 3.93 27.45 -2.90
N THR A 37 2.78 26.81 -2.73
CA THR A 37 1.51 27.26 -3.33
C THR A 37 0.86 28.46 -2.65
N ASN A 38 1.13 28.72 -1.36
CA ASN A 38 0.58 29.88 -0.67
C ASN A 38 1.55 31.06 -0.70
N ASP A 39 1.07 32.22 -1.12
CA ASP A 39 1.78 33.50 -1.05
C ASP A 39 1.47 34.19 0.30
N ALA A 40 2.51 34.43 1.11
CA ALA A 40 2.42 35.16 2.38
C ALA A 40 2.78 36.65 2.25
N GLY A 41 2.98 37.14 1.02
CA GLY A 41 3.46 38.48 0.71
C GLY A 41 4.96 38.63 0.91
N GLN A 42 5.50 39.79 0.50
CA GLN A 42 6.93 40.12 0.60
C GLN A 42 7.86 39.09 -0.08
N GLY A 43 7.34 38.31 -1.04
CA GLY A 43 8.08 37.24 -1.73
C GLY A 43 8.23 35.95 -0.92
N ILE A 44 7.55 35.81 0.22
CA ILE A 44 7.54 34.59 1.04
C ILE A 44 6.45 33.67 0.53
N HIS A 45 6.83 32.41 0.24
CA HIS A 45 5.88 31.37 -0.14
C HIS A 45 5.96 30.19 0.84
N PHE A 46 4.85 29.53 1.11
CA PHE A 46 4.85 28.31 1.93
C PHE A 46 3.76 27.33 1.49
N ASP A 47 3.89 26.06 1.84
CA ASP A 47 2.82 25.06 1.74
C ASP A 47 3.11 23.82 2.60
N PHE A 48 2.25 22.81 2.49
CA PHE A 48 2.40 21.51 3.14
C PHE A 48 2.45 20.37 2.11
N ASN A 49 2.96 20.65 0.92
CA ASN A 49 3.06 19.67 -0.15
C ASN A 49 4.30 18.79 0.06
N TRP A 50 4.07 17.56 0.53
CA TRP A 50 5.11 16.60 0.90
C TRP A 50 6.02 17.14 2.02
N GLY A 51 5.37 17.40 3.17
CA GLY A 51 5.96 18.08 4.34
C GLY A 51 5.76 19.60 4.29
N ALA A 52 6.13 20.29 5.36
CA ALA A 52 6.09 21.76 5.40
C ALA A 52 7.23 22.33 4.55
N ARG A 53 6.93 23.32 3.71
CA ARG A 53 7.89 24.00 2.85
C ARG A 53 7.77 25.52 3.01
N VAL A 54 8.90 26.22 3.06
CA VAL A 54 8.95 27.69 3.14
C VAL A 54 10.05 28.18 2.21
N LEU A 55 9.70 29.07 1.28
CA LEU A 55 10.62 29.78 0.42
C LEU A 55 10.75 31.22 0.89
N LEU A 56 11.98 31.65 1.15
CA LEU A 56 12.30 32.97 1.64
C LEU A 56 13.15 33.72 0.59
N PRO A 57 12.74 34.94 0.22
CA PRO A 57 13.47 35.73 -0.77
C PRO A 57 14.72 36.35 -0.14
N LYS A 58 15.66 36.73 -0.99
CA LYS A 58 16.88 37.42 -0.56
C LYS A 58 16.60 38.71 0.18
N ARG A 59 17.24 38.88 1.34
CA ARG A 59 17.31 40.17 2.04
C ARG A 59 18.73 40.74 2.04
N PRO A 60 18.91 41.96 1.49
CA PRO A 60 20.16 42.70 1.64
C PRO A 60 20.42 43.21 3.06
N ASP A 61 19.36 43.57 3.79
CA ASP A 61 19.44 44.29 5.07
C ASP A 61 19.09 43.41 6.29
N GLY A 62 19.73 42.23 6.36
CA GLY A 62 19.58 41.29 7.48
C GLY A 62 19.18 39.90 7.02
N ARG A 63 18.47 39.16 7.88
CA ARG A 63 18.14 37.76 7.65
C ARG A 63 16.73 37.41 8.10
N TRP A 64 16.29 36.22 7.74
CA TRP A 64 15.07 35.59 8.22
C TRP A 64 15.40 34.57 9.31
N ARG A 65 14.48 34.36 10.24
CA ARG A 65 14.41 33.16 11.07
C ARG A 65 13.12 32.45 10.75
N ALA A 66 13.20 31.21 10.30
CA ALA A 66 12.03 30.37 10.06
C ALA A 66 12.00 29.23 11.07
N THR A 67 10.80 28.98 11.62
CA THR A 67 10.56 27.93 12.62
C THR A 67 9.40 27.06 12.16
N LEU A 68 9.62 25.74 12.18
CA LEU A 68 8.59 24.73 11.96
C LEU A 68 8.28 24.07 13.31
N THR A 69 7.03 24.15 13.74
CA THR A 69 6.59 23.60 15.04
C THR A 69 5.54 22.53 14.82
N ASP A 70 5.63 21.40 15.51
CA ASP A 70 4.53 20.45 15.67
C ASP A 70 3.54 21.03 16.69
N LEU A 71 2.32 21.36 16.25
CA LEU A 71 1.30 21.95 17.13
C LEU A 71 0.72 20.95 18.12
N ASP A 72 0.72 19.65 17.79
CA ASP A 72 0.16 18.62 18.66
C ASP A 72 1.12 18.24 19.78
N ASN A 73 2.42 18.27 19.48
CA ASN A 73 3.47 17.96 20.45
C ASN A 73 4.18 19.20 21.03
N SER A 74 3.78 20.40 20.63
CA SER A 74 4.42 21.68 21.02
C SER A 74 5.94 21.67 20.86
N THR A 75 6.43 21.00 19.81
CA THR A 75 7.85 20.73 19.59
C THR A 75 8.36 21.50 18.39
N ILE A 76 9.45 22.26 18.55
CA ILE A 76 10.15 22.87 17.41
C ILE A 76 10.87 21.77 16.65
N ILE A 77 10.35 21.44 15.46
CA ILE A 77 10.95 20.44 14.56
C ILE A 77 12.19 21.01 13.88
N PHE A 78 12.15 22.29 13.55
CA PHE A 78 13.26 22.98 12.91
C PHE A 78 13.24 24.47 13.24
N GLN A 79 14.41 25.08 13.44
CA GLN A 79 14.59 26.51 13.46
C GLN A 79 15.93 26.88 12.83
N GLY A 80 15.94 27.88 11.95
CA GLY A 80 17.18 28.34 11.32
C GLY A 80 17.12 29.79 10.88
N ASP A 81 18.28 30.44 10.89
CA ASP A 81 18.46 31.81 10.39
C ASP A 81 19.08 31.74 8.97
N VAL A 82 18.45 32.38 7.97
CA VAL A 82 18.89 32.37 6.56
C VAL A 82 18.71 33.74 5.89
N GLU A 83 19.60 34.10 4.96
CA GLU A 83 19.46 35.33 4.15
C GLU A 83 18.48 35.16 2.99
N GLU A 84 18.46 33.95 2.41
CA GLU A 84 17.57 33.48 1.34
C GLU A 84 17.51 31.95 1.35
N GLY A 85 16.48 31.36 0.77
CA GLY A 85 16.47 29.93 0.46
C GLY A 85 15.18 29.19 0.80
N HIS A 86 15.26 27.87 0.67
CA HIS A 86 14.14 26.96 0.86
C HIS A 86 14.34 26.12 2.12
N LEU A 87 13.34 26.11 3.00
CA LEU A 87 13.24 25.24 4.15
C LEU A 87 12.22 24.15 3.89
N SER A 88 12.54 22.91 4.25
CA SER A 88 11.59 21.80 4.18
C SER A 88 11.70 20.93 5.43
N SER A 89 10.55 20.49 5.96
CA SER A 89 10.55 19.49 7.02
C SER A 89 11.16 18.17 6.53
N THR A 90 11.94 17.51 7.38
CA THR A 90 12.42 16.16 7.09
C THR A 90 11.23 15.20 6.99
N LYS A 91 10.32 15.21 7.96
CA LYS A 91 9.13 14.34 8.00
C LYS A 91 8.12 14.72 6.92
N LYS A 92 7.51 13.72 6.29
CA LYS A 92 6.64 13.83 5.10
C LYS A 92 5.21 13.31 5.30
N PHE A 93 4.93 12.63 6.42
CA PHE A 93 3.59 12.27 6.84
C PHE A 93 2.86 13.48 7.48
N PHE A 94 1.58 13.31 7.80
CA PHE A 94 0.76 14.33 8.43
C PHE A 94 1.35 14.75 9.79
N ILE A 95 1.67 16.03 9.89
CA ILE A 95 1.98 16.73 11.12
C ILE A 95 1.22 18.05 11.04
N ARG A 96 0.53 18.43 12.12
CA ARG A 96 -0.16 19.72 12.20
C ARG A 96 0.87 20.83 12.45
N PHE A 97 1.57 21.23 11.39
CA PHE A 97 2.67 22.19 11.47
C PHE A 97 2.20 23.62 11.78
N ALA A 98 3.00 24.38 12.51
CA ALA A 98 3.03 25.83 12.46
C ALA A 98 4.27 26.29 11.68
N VAL A 99 4.09 27.31 10.85
CA VAL A 99 5.16 28.02 10.14
C VAL A 99 5.25 29.43 10.71
N ASP A 100 6.35 29.75 11.37
CA ASP A 100 6.68 31.10 11.81
C ASP A 100 7.84 31.64 10.99
N VAL A 101 7.72 32.89 10.54
CA VAL A 101 8.82 33.63 9.90
C VAL A 101 9.00 34.95 10.62
N VAL A 102 10.21 35.17 11.13
CA VAL A 102 10.66 36.40 11.76
C VAL A 102 11.71 37.04 10.87
N ARG A 103 11.61 38.35 10.70
CA ARG A 103 12.61 39.18 10.05
C ARG A 103 13.56 39.74 11.10
N ILE A 104 14.86 39.59 10.89
CA ILE A 104 15.92 40.08 11.77
C ILE A 104 16.71 41.13 10.99
N ALA A 105 16.65 42.40 11.41
CA ALA A 105 17.44 43.48 10.81
C ALA A 105 18.92 43.41 11.23
N THR A 106 19.78 44.17 10.55
CA THR A 106 21.22 44.24 10.84
C THR A 106 21.55 44.74 12.25
N ASP A 107 20.65 45.54 12.84
CA ASP A 107 20.74 46.02 14.22
C ASP A 107 20.20 45.01 15.26
N GLY A 108 19.73 43.84 14.81
CA GLY A 108 19.16 42.79 15.66
C GLY A 108 17.66 42.92 15.91
N THR A 109 16.99 43.94 15.37
CA THR A 109 15.53 44.12 15.55
C THR A 109 14.76 42.97 14.92
N GLU A 110 13.94 42.27 15.71
CA GLU A 110 13.08 41.18 15.26
C GLU A 110 11.66 41.67 14.96
N THR A 111 11.13 41.34 13.78
CA THR A 111 9.73 41.60 13.38
C THR A 111 9.08 40.29 12.96
N LYS A 112 7.97 39.89 13.59
CA LYS A 112 7.18 38.75 13.10
C LYS A 112 6.52 39.10 11.77
N VAL A 113 6.70 38.25 10.77
CA VAL A 113 6.20 38.48 9.39
C VAL A 113 5.12 37.49 9.01
N LEU A 114 5.27 36.22 9.41
CA LEU A 114 4.29 35.17 9.17
C LEU A 114 4.10 34.35 10.45
N ARG A 115 2.85 34.04 10.76
CA ARG A 115 2.49 32.84 11.51
C ARG A 115 1.32 32.17 10.79
N HIS A 116 1.53 30.95 10.36
CA HIS A 116 0.49 30.11 9.78
C HIS A 116 0.42 28.78 10.54
N GLU A 117 -0.73 28.48 11.10
CA GLU A 117 -1.01 27.18 11.72
C GLU A 117 -1.76 26.31 10.71
N TYR A 118 -1.40 25.04 10.64
CA TYR A 118 -2.01 24.14 9.67
C TYR A 118 -3.53 24.05 9.90
N ASP A 119 -4.29 24.47 8.89
CA ASP A 119 -5.75 24.34 8.84
C ASP A 119 -6.16 23.98 7.40
N ALA A 120 -6.60 22.74 7.21
CA ALA A 120 -6.97 22.22 5.90
C ALA A 120 -8.46 22.42 5.56
N ARG A 121 -9.26 22.99 6.46
CA ARG A 121 -10.69 23.20 6.22
C ARG A 121 -10.92 24.01 4.95
N ASP A 122 -11.76 23.47 4.06
CA ASP A 122 -12.09 24.02 2.74
C ASP A 122 -10.89 24.19 1.78
N LYS A 123 -9.69 23.74 2.16
CA LYS A 123 -8.48 23.77 1.33
C LYS A 123 -8.37 22.52 0.48
N LEU A 124 -7.72 22.65 -0.68
CA LEU A 124 -7.42 21.51 -1.56
C LEU A 124 -6.29 20.69 -0.98
N VAL A 125 -6.56 19.42 -0.64
CA VAL A 125 -5.54 18.48 -0.17
C VAL A 125 -5.46 17.31 -1.13
N LEU A 126 -4.24 17.01 -1.57
CA LEU A 126 -3.96 15.87 -2.43
C LEU A 126 -3.54 14.67 -1.59
N VAL A 127 -4.23 13.54 -1.74
CA VAL A 127 -3.79 12.25 -1.20
C VAL A 127 -3.51 11.30 -2.35
N GLN A 128 -2.34 10.68 -2.35
CA GLN A 128 -1.89 9.86 -3.47
C GLN A 128 -1.74 8.41 -3.05
N LEU A 129 -2.56 7.54 -3.64
CA LEU A 129 -2.43 6.09 -3.55
C LEU A 129 -1.67 5.61 -4.80
N PRO A 130 -0.50 4.98 -4.65
CA PRO A 130 0.33 4.58 -5.78
C PRO A 130 -0.42 3.52 -6.59
N VAL A 131 -0.31 3.61 -7.91
CA VAL A 131 -0.87 2.60 -8.82
C VAL A 131 -0.10 1.30 -8.60
N GLY A 132 -0.74 0.34 -7.93
CA GLY A 132 -0.09 -0.85 -7.42
C GLY A 132 -1.05 -2.03 -7.24
N THR A 133 -0.88 -2.79 -6.16
CA THR A 133 -1.68 -4.01 -5.94
C THR A 133 -3.09 -3.66 -5.50
N LEU A 134 -4.07 -4.48 -5.94
CA LEU A 134 -5.49 -4.28 -5.66
C LEU A 134 -5.80 -4.12 -4.16
N GLY A 135 -5.14 -4.91 -3.31
CA GLY A 135 -5.38 -4.93 -1.87
C GLY A 135 -4.94 -3.66 -1.16
N ASP A 136 -3.84 -3.05 -1.61
CA ASP A 136 -3.28 -1.85 -0.99
C ASP A 136 -4.27 -0.68 -1.09
N THR A 137 -4.81 -0.42 -2.27
CA THR A 137 -5.79 0.66 -2.48
C THR A 137 -7.07 0.43 -1.67
N LEU A 138 -7.59 -0.81 -1.66
CA LEU A 138 -8.80 -1.15 -0.88
C LEU A 138 -8.57 -0.99 0.63
N GLY A 139 -7.38 -1.36 1.12
CA GLY A 139 -7.01 -1.22 2.53
C GLY A 139 -6.72 0.21 2.95
N TRP A 140 -6.20 1.07 2.06
CA TRP A 140 -5.79 2.44 2.38
C TRP A 140 -6.89 3.48 2.18
N PHE A 141 -7.78 3.29 1.20
CA PHE A 141 -8.80 4.27 0.84
C PHE A 141 -9.72 4.71 2.00
N PRO A 142 -10.17 3.83 2.91
CA PRO A 142 -10.98 4.24 4.07
C PRO A 142 -10.32 5.32 4.94
N TYR A 143 -9.00 5.29 5.09
CA TYR A 143 -8.27 6.32 5.84
C TYR A 143 -8.23 7.68 5.11
N VAL A 144 -8.27 7.67 3.78
CA VAL A 144 -8.43 8.89 2.96
C VAL A 144 -9.79 9.52 3.22
N ALA A 145 -10.85 8.70 3.25
CA ALA A 145 -12.20 9.18 3.55
C ALA A 145 -12.29 9.75 4.97
N ARG A 146 -11.71 9.06 5.96
CA ARG A 146 -11.63 9.52 7.35
C ARG A 146 -10.86 10.83 7.48
N PHE A 147 -9.75 10.98 6.76
CA PHE A 147 -9.00 12.22 6.72
C PHE A 147 -9.83 13.37 6.13
N ALA A 148 -10.55 13.13 5.02
CA ALA A 148 -11.41 14.14 4.41
C ALA A 148 -12.50 14.63 5.40
N GLU A 149 -13.17 13.70 6.09
CA GLU A 149 -14.19 14.02 7.09
C GLU A 149 -13.61 14.78 8.29
N GLN A 150 -12.53 14.28 8.89
CA GLN A 150 -11.93 14.86 10.09
C GLN A 150 -11.31 16.25 9.83
N SER A 151 -10.67 16.43 8.67
CA SER A 151 -9.98 17.69 8.34
C SER A 151 -10.90 18.77 7.78
N GLY A 152 -12.08 18.41 7.27
CA GLY A 152 -12.95 19.31 6.50
C GLY A 152 -12.30 19.77 5.19
N ALA A 153 -11.26 19.09 4.70
CA ALA A 153 -10.57 19.44 3.49
C ALA A 153 -11.34 19.04 2.23
N ARG A 154 -11.12 19.77 1.14
CA ARG A 154 -11.52 19.36 -0.21
C ARG A 154 -10.49 18.39 -0.75
N VAL A 155 -10.68 17.10 -0.45
CA VAL A 155 -9.71 16.06 -0.79
C VAL A 155 -9.82 15.66 -2.25
N ILE A 156 -8.67 15.62 -2.92
CA ILE A 156 -8.47 14.99 -4.22
C ILE A 156 -7.65 13.71 -3.96
N CYS A 157 -8.17 12.55 -4.37
CA CYS A 157 -7.47 11.28 -4.23
C CYS A 157 -7.00 10.78 -5.60
N CYS A 158 -5.68 10.73 -5.80
CA CYS A 158 -5.07 10.07 -6.94
C CYS A 158 -5.02 8.56 -6.70
N LEU A 159 -5.55 7.77 -7.63
CA LEU A 159 -5.59 6.32 -7.56
C LEU A 159 -5.76 5.68 -8.95
N ALA A 160 -5.65 4.36 -9.06
CA ALA A 160 -5.77 3.68 -10.35
C ALA A 160 -7.20 3.75 -10.91
N LYS A 161 -7.35 4.11 -12.20
CA LYS A 161 -8.65 4.35 -12.87
C LYS A 161 -9.71 3.27 -12.61
N VAL A 162 -9.30 2.01 -12.48
CA VAL A 162 -10.16 0.84 -12.26
C VAL A 162 -11.01 0.91 -10.97
N PHE A 163 -10.59 1.70 -9.98
CA PHE A 163 -11.31 1.86 -8.71
C PHE A 163 -12.32 3.01 -8.72
N ILE A 164 -12.20 3.97 -9.64
CA ILE A 164 -13.07 5.16 -9.66
C ILE A 164 -14.55 4.75 -9.72
N PRO A 165 -14.98 3.83 -10.60
CA PRO A 165 -16.38 3.39 -10.65
C PRO A 165 -16.88 2.70 -9.37
N LEU A 166 -15.97 2.14 -8.55
CA LEU A 166 -16.36 1.47 -7.29
C LEU A 166 -16.62 2.46 -6.14
N PHE A 167 -15.93 3.61 -6.15
CA PHE A 167 -15.89 4.53 -5.03
C PHE A 167 -16.62 5.85 -5.28
N ALA A 168 -16.66 6.36 -6.52
CA ALA A 168 -17.12 7.72 -6.79
C ALA A 168 -18.51 8.02 -6.21
N ASP A 169 -19.46 7.11 -6.40
CA ASP A 169 -20.83 7.28 -5.90
C ASP A 169 -20.95 7.12 -4.38
N ALA A 170 -20.11 6.27 -3.77
CA ALA A 170 -20.07 6.10 -2.31
C ALA A 170 -19.42 7.29 -1.59
N TYR A 171 -18.55 8.04 -2.27
CA TYR A 171 -17.71 9.08 -1.70
C TYR A 171 -17.77 10.37 -2.52
N PRO A 172 -18.95 10.99 -2.69
CA PRO A 172 -19.13 12.15 -3.59
C PRO A 172 -18.36 13.40 -3.15
N ASN A 173 -17.93 13.47 -1.89
CA ASN A 173 -17.16 14.58 -1.34
C ASN A 173 -15.65 14.45 -1.59
N ILE A 174 -15.18 13.35 -2.18
CA ILE A 174 -13.77 13.13 -2.52
C ILE A 174 -13.65 13.13 -4.04
N GLN A 175 -12.83 14.03 -4.58
CA GLN A 175 -12.56 14.05 -6.01
C GLN A 175 -11.57 12.93 -6.37
N LEU A 176 -12.04 11.88 -7.04
CA LEU A 176 -11.19 10.78 -7.49
C LEU A 176 -10.64 11.07 -8.88
N THR A 177 -9.34 10.85 -9.07
CA THR A 177 -8.65 11.11 -10.35
C THR A 177 -7.49 10.15 -10.55
N THR A 178 -7.02 10.02 -11.78
CA THR A 178 -5.74 9.35 -12.06
C THR A 178 -4.57 10.31 -11.80
N LYS A 179 -3.36 9.76 -11.66
CA LYS A 179 -2.12 10.52 -11.55
C LYS A 179 -1.93 11.40 -12.78
N GLU A 180 -2.09 10.82 -13.97
CA GLU A 180 -1.88 11.48 -15.26
C GLU A 180 -2.86 12.65 -15.47
N ASP A 181 -4.14 12.44 -15.14
CA ASP A 181 -5.16 13.48 -15.25
C ASP A 181 -4.90 14.63 -14.25
N PHE A 182 -4.41 14.30 -13.05
CA PHE A 182 -4.08 15.32 -12.06
C PHE A 182 -2.79 16.10 -12.41
N GLU A 183 -1.78 15.44 -12.98
CA GLU A 183 -0.56 16.10 -13.46
C GLU A 183 -0.86 17.17 -14.51
N ALA A 184 -1.86 16.93 -15.37
CA ALA A 184 -2.32 17.89 -16.37
C ALA A 184 -3.26 18.98 -15.80
N SER A 185 -3.69 18.87 -14.54
CA SER A 185 -4.69 19.74 -13.95
C SER A 185 -4.11 21.08 -13.47
N PRO A 186 -4.79 22.22 -13.74
CA PRO A 186 -4.41 23.51 -13.18
C PRO A 186 -4.59 23.60 -11.65
N LEU A 187 -5.26 22.61 -11.04
CA LEU A 187 -5.40 22.53 -9.57
C LEU A 187 -4.06 22.25 -8.87
N ARG A 188 -3.05 21.74 -9.59
CA ARG A 188 -1.73 21.42 -9.01
C ARG A 188 -1.06 22.60 -8.34
N SER A 189 -1.23 23.82 -8.86
CA SER A 189 -0.68 25.05 -8.25
C SER A 189 -1.50 25.59 -7.08
N GLN A 190 -2.62 24.96 -6.75
CA GLN A 190 -3.56 25.39 -5.70
C GLN A 190 -3.60 24.42 -4.51
N VAL A 191 -2.86 23.30 -4.59
CA VAL A 191 -2.85 22.29 -3.52
C VAL A 191 -2.18 22.85 -2.28
N TYR A 192 -2.90 22.83 -1.17
CA TYR A 192 -2.43 23.31 0.13
C TYR A 192 -1.50 22.29 0.81
N ALA A 193 -1.85 21.01 0.74
CA ALA A 193 -1.08 19.91 1.32
C ALA A 193 -1.12 18.66 0.44
N THR A 194 -0.05 17.87 0.48
CA THR A 194 0.04 16.60 -0.25
C THR A 194 0.57 15.49 0.65
N TYR A 195 -0.13 14.35 0.67
CA TYR A 195 0.26 13.15 1.41
C TYR A 195 0.38 11.95 0.46
N ASN A 196 1.54 11.28 0.50
CA ASN A 196 1.84 10.11 -0.30
C ASN A 196 1.70 8.86 0.57
N ILE A 197 0.77 7.98 0.24
CA ILE A 197 0.56 6.73 0.98
C ILE A 197 1.37 5.63 0.31
N GLY A 198 2.02 4.77 1.09
CA GLY A 198 2.76 3.65 0.52
C GLY A 198 3.40 2.77 1.57
N LEU A 199 4.12 1.75 1.08
CA LEU A 199 4.97 0.89 1.89
C LEU A 199 6.42 1.32 1.72
N PHE A 200 6.99 1.97 2.74
CA PHE A 200 8.36 2.47 2.71
C PHE A 200 9.28 1.49 3.44
N PHE A 201 9.89 0.55 2.72
CA PHE A 201 10.68 -0.55 3.31
C PHE A 201 11.97 -0.08 3.99
N ASP A 202 12.65 0.89 3.38
CA ASP A 202 13.98 1.37 3.78
C ASP A 202 13.91 2.70 4.55
N ASP A 203 12.76 3.00 5.15
CA ASP A 203 12.53 4.23 5.90
C ASP A 203 13.00 4.13 7.36
N THR A 204 14.29 3.84 7.56
CA THR A 204 14.87 3.60 8.90
C THR A 204 14.74 4.78 9.83
N ASP A 205 14.73 6.00 9.28
CA ASP A 205 14.59 7.23 10.03
C ASP A 205 13.13 7.66 10.21
N ASN A 206 12.15 6.89 9.72
CA ASN A 206 10.72 7.23 9.76
C ASN A 206 10.46 8.61 9.15
N ILE A 207 10.95 8.86 7.94
CA ILE A 207 10.80 10.10 7.17
C ILE A 207 9.41 10.16 6.53
N TYR A 208 8.97 9.06 5.92
CA TYR A 208 7.75 8.99 5.10
C TYR A 208 6.56 8.40 5.84
N GLN A 209 6.80 7.56 6.84
CA GLN A 209 5.79 6.98 7.73
C GLN A 209 6.20 7.17 9.19
N PRO A 210 5.26 7.34 10.15
CA PRO A 210 5.61 7.54 11.56
C PRO A 210 6.32 6.34 12.20
N CYS A 211 6.03 5.14 11.69
CA CYS A 211 6.69 3.89 12.08
C CYS A 211 6.64 2.89 10.92
N ASP A 212 7.49 1.87 10.97
CA ASP A 212 7.50 0.81 9.98
C ASP A 212 6.15 0.07 9.90
N PHE A 213 5.58 0.02 8.69
CA PHE A 213 4.29 -0.63 8.42
C PHE A 213 4.23 -2.09 8.90
N ARG A 214 5.37 -2.79 8.99
CA ARG A 214 5.42 -4.19 9.43
C ARG A 214 4.95 -4.37 10.88
N TYR A 215 5.04 -3.33 11.71
CA TYR A 215 4.54 -3.35 13.09
C TYR A 215 3.03 -3.17 13.18
N VAL A 216 2.47 -2.31 12.34
CA VAL A 216 1.05 -1.89 12.44
C VAL A 216 0.14 -2.59 11.43
N GLY A 217 0.72 -3.25 10.43
CA GLY A 217 0.01 -3.91 9.34
C GLY A 217 0.04 -3.08 8.05
N LEU A 218 -0.02 -3.77 6.91
CA LEU A 218 0.08 -3.20 5.56
C LEU A 218 -0.87 -2.02 5.34
N HIS A 219 -2.09 -2.10 5.86
CA HIS A 219 -3.15 -1.15 5.57
C HIS A 219 -3.22 -0.02 6.61
N ARG A 220 -3.03 -0.33 7.90
CA ARG A 220 -3.15 0.66 8.99
C ARG A 220 -2.10 1.75 8.93
N THR A 221 -0.94 1.49 8.30
CA THR A 221 0.09 2.51 8.06
C THR A 221 -0.48 3.77 7.38
N ALA A 222 -1.49 3.66 6.51
CA ALA A 222 -2.15 4.82 5.90
C ALA A 222 -2.84 5.71 6.95
N GLY A 223 -3.48 5.13 7.96
CA GLY A 223 -4.05 5.87 9.08
C GLY A 223 -2.99 6.64 9.88
N TYR A 224 -1.85 5.99 10.15
CA TYR A 224 -0.70 6.64 10.79
C TYR A 224 -0.11 7.77 9.93
N ILE A 225 0.07 7.56 8.62
CA ILE A 225 0.59 8.58 7.70
C ILE A 225 -0.35 9.79 7.63
N LEU A 226 -1.66 9.59 7.67
CA LEU A 226 -2.67 10.65 7.59
C LEU A 226 -3.04 11.26 8.96
N GLY A 227 -2.56 10.69 10.07
CA GLY A 227 -2.88 11.18 11.42
C GLY A 227 -4.34 10.97 11.82
N VAL A 228 -4.97 9.91 11.34
CA VAL A 228 -6.36 9.54 11.68
C VAL A 228 -6.38 8.26 12.52
N ASP A 229 -7.54 7.91 13.07
CA ASP A 229 -7.74 6.61 13.76
C ASP A 229 -7.18 5.47 12.87
N PRO A 230 -6.30 4.59 13.37
CA PRO A 230 -5.75 3.47 12.60
C PRO A 230 -6.65 2.23 12.57
N THR A 231 -7.85 2.28 13.16
CA THR A 231 -8.80 1.17 13.14
C THR A 231 -9.28 0.90 11.72
N GLU A 232 -9.15 -0.35 11.30
CA GLU A 232 -9.49 -0.80 9.96
C GLU A 232 -11.00 -0.77 9.69
N GLU A 233 -11.35 -0.49 8.45
CA GLU A 233 -12.71 -0.33 7.95
C GLU A 233 -12.72 -0.78 6.50
N ALA A 234 -13.77 -1.45 6.04
CA ALA A 234 -13.89 -1.81 4.65
C ALA A 234 -14.43 -0.60 3.85
N PRO A 235 -13.90 -0.29 2.65
CA PRO A 235 -14.45 0.79 1.83
C PRO A 235 -15.87 0.43 1.36
N LYS A 236 -16.73 1.43 1.29
CA LYS A 236 -18.07 1.31 0.72
C LYS A 236 -17.96 1.15 -0.79
N LEU A 237 -18.61 0.12 -1.33
CA LEU A 237 -18.68 -0.11 -2.77
C LEU A 237 -20.08 0.20 -3.28
N VAL A 238 -20.17 0.87 -4.43
CA VAL A 238 -21.41 1.00 -5.20
C VAL A 238 -21.27 0.19 -6.47
N LEU A 239 -22.26 -0.65 -6.76
CA LEU A 239 -22.32 -1.46 -7.97
C LEU A 239 -23.48 -0.94 -8.83
N GLU A 240 -23.19 -0.54 -10.07
CA GLU A 240 -24.24 -0.17 -11.04
C GLU A 240 -25.18 -1.35 -11.30
N ASP A 241 -24.61 -2.55 -11.42
CA ASP A 241 -25.35 -3.80 -11.52
C ASP A 241 -25.11 -4.65 -10.26
N ASP A 242 -26.16 -4.78 -9.47
CA ASP A 242 -26.19 -5.56 -8.24
C ASP A 242 -27.00 -6.87 -8.37
N THR A 243 -27.22 -7.33 -9.60
CA THR A 243 -27.93 -8.59 -9.82
C THR A 243 -27.08 -9.79 -9.40
N ARG A 244 -27.75 -10.81 -8.87
CA ARG A 244 -27.11 -12.07 -8.51
C ARG A 244 -26.62 -12.78 -9.80
N PRO A 245 -25.32 -13.11 -9.93
CA PRO A 245 -24.80 -13.68 -11.18
C PRO A 245 -25.36 -15.07 -11.54
N ILE A 246 -25.59 -15.91 -10.53
CA ILE A 246 -26.13 -17.27 -10.68
C ILE A 246 -27.12 -17.58 -9.56
N GLU A 247 -28.19 -18.32 -9.85
CA GLU A 247 -29.25 -18.59 -8.88
C GLU A 247 -28.78 -19.50 -7.74
N GLU A 248 -27.99 -20.54 -8.05
CA GLU A 248 -27.60 -21.54 -7.05
C GLU A 248 -26.66 -20.97 -5.97
N PRO A 249 -26.60 -21.60 -4.77
CA PRO A 249 -25.60 -21.28 -3.77
C PRO A 249 -24.17 -21.50 -4.29
N TYR A 250 -23.28 -20.54 -4.03
CA TYR A 250 -21.92 -20.62 -4.53
C TYR A 250 -20.89 -19.97 -3.60
N VAL A 251 -19.66 -20.46 -3.74
CA VAL A 251 -18.48 -19.94 -3.06
C VAL A 251 -17.48 -19.47 -4.10
N CYS A 252 -16.96 -18.26 -3.92
CA CYS A 252 -15.87 -17.74 -4.75
C CYS A 252 -14.52 -18.14 -4.16
N ILE A 253 -13.57 -18.49 -5.02
CA ILE A 253 -12.18 -18.74 -4.64
C ILE A 253 -11.21 -17.86 -5.43
N ALA A 254 -10.11 -17.48 -4.79
CA ALA A 254 -8.96 -16.84 -5.43
C ALA A 254 -7.67 -17.58 -5.02
N THR A 255 -7.03 -18.18 -6.01
CA THR A 255 -5.88 -19.07 -5.83
C THR A 255 -4.58 -18.45 -6.30
N GLN A 256 -4.64 -17.37 -7.07
CA GLN A 256 -3.47 -16.71 -7.65
C GLN A 256 -2.97 -15.55 -6.77
N ALA A 257 -1.66 -15.33 -6.80
CA ALA A 257 -0.99 -14.25 -6.10
C ALA A 257 0.30 -13.79 -6.82
N SER A 258 0.86 -12.67 -6.36
CA SER A 258 2.01 -12.01 -6.98
C SER A 258 3.37 -12.68 -6.69
N ALA A 259 3.44 -13.56 -5.69
CA ALA A 259 4.66 -14.30 -5.32
C ALA A 259 4.28 -15.66 -4.72
N GLN A 260 5.11 -16.68 -4.93
CA GLN A 260 4.83 -18.07 -4.56
C GLN A 260 4.59 -18.25 -3.05
N CYS A 261 5.25 -17.44 -2.22
CA CYS A 261 5.07 -17.46 -0.78
C CYS A 261 3.64 -17.08 -0.32
N LYS A 262 2.89 -16.34 -1.15
CA LYS A 262 1.49 -16.00 -0.88
C LYS A 262 0.52 -17.12 -1.27
N TYR A 263 0.92 -18.08 -2.11
CA TYR A 263 0.07 -19.20 -2.48
C TYR A 263 -0.14 -20.17 -1.31
N TRP A 264 -1.25 -20.91 -1.35
CA TRP A 264 -1.39 -22.08 -0.50
C TRP A 264 -0.65 -23.27 -1.12
N ASN A 265 0.58 -23.52 -0.67
CA ASN A 265 1.48 -24.50 -1.28
C ASN A 265 1.20 -25.97 -0.84
N ASN A 266 0.02 -26.26 -0.27
CA ASN A 266 -0.36 -27.63 0.04
C ASN A 266 -0.84 -28.34 -1.24
N PRO A 267 -0.22 -29.47 -1.64
CA PRO A 267 -0.49 -30.10 -2.94
C PRO A 267 -1.92 -30.65 -3.09
N GLY A 268 -2.57 -31.03 -1.99
CA GLY A 268 -3.96 -31.53 -1.98
C GLY A 268 -4.98 -30.52 -1.46
N GLY A 269 -4.54 -29.30 -1.11
CA GLY A 269 -5.32 -28.30 -0.39
C GLY A 269 -6.60 -27.91 -1.14
N TRP A 270 -6.45 -27.25 -2.29
CA TRP A 270 -7.58 -26.76 -3.07
C TRP A 270 -8.49 -27.88 -3.57
N LEU A 271 -7.93 -29.02 -4.01
CA LEU A 271 -8.72 -30.17 -4.44
C LEU A 271 -9.66 -30.67 -3.34
N GLY A 272 -9.16 -30.79 -2.11
CA GLY A 272 -9.97 -31.21 -0.98
C GLY A 272 -11.04 -30.18 -0.58
N VAL A 273 -10.70 -28.88 -0.62
CA VAL A 273 -11.66 -27.79 -0.36
C VAL A 273 -12.80 -27.80 -1.37
N ILE A 274 -12.48 -27.92 -2.66
CA ILE A 274 -13.49 -27.95 -3.74
C ILE A 274 -14.40 -29.18 -3.58
N ALA A 275 -13.83 -30.36 -3.33
CA ALA A 275 -14.61 -31.57 -3.11
C ALA A 275 -15.55 -31.44 -1.90
N PHE A 276 -15.07 -30.84 -0.81
CA PHE A 276 -15.87 -30.57 0.39
C PHE A 276 -17.06 -29.64 0.10
N LEU A 277 -16.81 -28.51 -0.58
CA LEU A 277 -17.84 -27.55 -0.94
C LEU A 277 -18.91 -28.15 -1.87
N LYS A 278 -18.49 -28.89 -2.91
CA LYS A 278 -19.41 -29.57 -3.82
C LYS A 278 -20.27 -30.61 -3.12
N LYS A 279 -19.70 -31.37 -2.18
CA LYS A 279 -20.46 -32.33 -1.35
C LYS A 279 -21.52 -31.63 -0.49
N ARG A 280 -21.31 -30.37 -0.13
CA ARG A 280 -22.27 -29.51 0.58
C ARG A 280 -23.24 -28.77 -0.36
N GLY A 281 -23.22 -29.06 -1.66
CA GLY A 281 -24.16 -28.50 -2.64
C GLY A 281 -23.77 -27.13 -3.22
N TYR A 282 -22.56 -26.65 -2.96
CA TYR A 282 -22.10 -25.37 -3.50
C TYR A 282 -21.46 -25.52 -4.88
N ARG A 283 -21.75 -24.57 -5.76
CA ARG A 283 -20.90 -24.27 -6.92
C ARG A 283 -19.63 -23.57 -6.44
N VAL A 284 -18.49 -23.86 -7.08
CA VAL A 284 -17.18 -23.31 -6.66
C VAL A 284 -16.57 -22.55 -7.81
N ILE A 285 -16.52 -21.23 -7.67
CA ILE A 285 -16.23 -20.30 -8.76
C ILE A 285 -14.85 -19.68 -8.58
N CYS A 286 -13.92 -19.95 -9.50
CA CYS A 286 -12.60 -19.31 -9.48
C CYS A 286 -12.67 -17.96 -10.18
N ILE A 287 -12.35 -16.87 -9.47
CA ILE A 287 -12.48 -15.49 -9.98
C ILE A 287 -11.12 -14.79 -10.14
N ASP A 288 -10.03 -15.56 -10.18
CA ASP A 288 -8.68 -15.03 -10.38
C ASP A 288 -8.55 -14.24 -11.69
N GLN A 289 -7.67 -13.23 -11.73
CA GLN A 289 -7.44 -12.46 -12.97
C GLN A 289 -6.89 -13.36 -14.11
N LYS A 290 -6.11 -14.39 -13.75
CA LYS A 290 -5.49 -15.31 -14.70
C LYS A 290 -5.78 -16.76 -14.29
N PRO A 291 -6.03 -17.67 -15.24
CA PRO A 291 -6.19 -19.09 -14.94
C PRO A 291 -4.88 -19.79 -14.57
N PHE A 292 -3.72 -19.17 -14.88
CA PHE A 292 -2.42 -19.67 -14.47
C PHE A 292 -1.43 -18.52 -14.24
N SER A 293 -0.53 -18.69 -13.28
CA SER A 293 0.57 -17.77 -13.00
C SER A 293 1.73 -18.50 -12.35
N GLY A 294 2.95 -18.04 -12.63
CA GLY A 294 4.16 -18.71 -12.19
C GLY A 294 5.43 -18.02 -12.70
N ALA A 295 6.57 -18.62 -12.36
CA ALA A 295 7.87 -18.22 -12.87
C ALA A 295 8.78 -19.45 -13.03
N GLY A 296 9.60 -19.45 -14.07
CA GLY A 296 10.48 -20.57 -14.39
C GLY A 296 9.67 -21.86 -14.60
N ILE A 297 9.94 -22.88 -13.81
CA ILE A 297 9.26 -24.18 -13.84
C ILE A 297 8.12 -24.30 -12.81
N VAL A 298 7.93 -23.31 -11.95
CA VAL A 298 6.89 -23.30 -10.90
C VAL A 298 5.67 -22.56 -11.42
N TRP A 299 4.59 -23.30 -11.68
CA TRP A 299 3.33 -22.76 -12.20
C TRP A 299 2.15 -23.24 -11.37
N ASN A 300 1.25 -22.31 -11.08
CA ASN A 300 0.01 -22.56 -10.37
C ASN A 300 -1.15 -22.38 -11.36
N GLN A 301 -2.08 -23.32 -11.38
CA GLN A 301 -3.23 -23.31 -12.27
C GLN A 301 -4.52 -23.19 -11.46
N ILE A 302 -5.59 -22.75 -12.11
CA ILE A 302 -6.95 -22.91 -11.61
C ILE A 302 -7.15 -24.36 -11.14
N PRO A 303 -7.61 -24.58 -9.90
CA PRO A 303 -7.70 -25.92 -9.36
C PRO A 303 -8.81 -26.73 -10.05
N ASN A 304 -8.52 -27.99 -10.37
CA ASN A 304 -9.48 -28.87 -11.01
C ASN A 304 -10.79 -28.97 -10.22
N GLY A 305 -11.90 -28.86 -10.93
CA GLY A 305 -13.25 -28.88 -10.38
C GLY A 305 -13.80 -27.52 -9.99
N ALA A 306 -13.00 -26.45 -9.93
CA ALA A 306 -13.54 -25.10 -9.89
C ALA A 306 -14.08 -24.71 -11.28
N GLU A 307 -15.13 -23.90 -11.29
CA GLU A 307 -15.68 -23.29 -12.49
C GLU A 307 -14.86 -22.06 -12.87
N ASP A 308 -14.63 -21.87 -14.16
CA ASP A 308 -13.71 -20.87 -14.68
C ASP A 308 -14.44 -19.55 -14.95
N GLU A 309 -14.41 -18.65 -13.95
CA GLU A 309 -14.77 -17.25 -14.12
C GLU A 309 -13.52 -16.36 -14.08
N THR A 310 -12.36 -16.91 -14.45
CA THR A 310 -11.11 -16.15 -14.47
C THR A 310 -11.10 -15.10 -15.58
N GLY A 311 -10.07 -14.26 -15.59
CA GLY A 311 -9.86 -13.25 -16.62
C GLY A 311 -9.83 -11.82 -16.08
N ASN A 312 -9.26 -10.93 -16.87
CA ASN A 312 -9.15 -9.50 -16.56
C ASN A 312 -10.48 -8.77 -16.81
N ARG A 313 -11.45 -9.02 -15.93
CA ARG A 313 -12.79 -8.41 -15.97
C ARG A 313 -12.88 -7.20 -15.04
N PRO A 314 -13.87 -6.29 -15.24
CA PRO A 314 -14.03 -5.11 -14.39
C PRO A 314 -14.14 -5.47 -12.90
N LEU A 315 -13.53 -4.67 -12.02
CA LEU A 315 -13.60 -4.92 -10.58
C LEU A 315 -15.03 -4.86 -10.03
N ALA A 316 -15.91 -4.02 -10.61
CA ALA A 316 -17.32 -3.97 -10.26
C ALA A 316 -18.02 -5.32 -10.49
N GLU A 317 -17.72 -6.01 -11.60
CA GLU A 317 -18.23 -7.36 -11.86
C GLU A 317 -17.71 -8.35 -10.81
N ARG A 318 -16.42 -8.26 -10.43
CA ARG A 318 -15.84 -9.11 -9.38
C ARG A 318 -16.46 -8.86 -8.01
N ALA A 319 -16.68 -7.60 -7.66
CA ALA A 319 -17.37 -7.23 -6.42
C ALA A 319 -18.82 -7.74 -6.41
N ARG A 320 -19.53 -7.73 -7.55
CA ARG A 320 -20.86 -8.33 -7.70
C ARG A 320 -20.83 -9.84 -7.45
N TRP A 321 -19.90 -10.57 -8.05
CA TRP A 321 -19.70 -12.00 -7.76
C TRP A 321 -19.48 -12.27 -6.28
N LEU A 322 -18.64 -11.46 -5.64
CA LEU A 322 -18.31 -11.63 -4.23
C LEU A 322 -19.52 -11.33 -3.33
N LYS A 323 -20.18 -10.19 -3.53
CA LYS A 323 -21.31 -9.73 -2.71
C LYS A 323 -22.43 -10.78 -2.59
N HIS A 324 -22.65 -11.53 -3.66
CA HIS A 324 -23.70 -12.55 -3.73
C HIS A 324 -23.21 -13.97 -3.38
N ALA A 325 -21.91 -14.17 -3.14
CA ALA A 325 -21.36 -15.46 -2.70
C ALA A 325 -21.66 -15.70 -1.22
N ASP A 326 -21.89 -16.96 -0.83
CA ASP A 326 -22.11 -17.32 0.58
C ASP A 326 -20.80 -17.29 1.39
N LEU A 327 -19.68 -17.46 0.69
CA LEU A 327 -18.32 -17.40 1.24
C LEU A 327 -17.34 -17.03 0.13
N PHE A 328 -16.28 -16.32 0.49
CA PHE A 328 -15.07 -16.21 -0.30
C PHE A 328 -13.91 -16.91 0.42
N ILE A 329 -13.10 -17.66 -0.35
CA ILE A 329 -11.89 -18.31 0.16
C ILE A 329 -10.69 -17.85 -0.68
N GLY A 330 -9.75 -17.15 -0.05
CA GLY A 330 -8.61 -16.59 -0.74
C GLY A 330 -7.31 -16.72 0.04
N VAL A 331 -6.24 -16.31 -0.64
CA VAL A 331 -4.94 -16.11 -0.03
C VAL A 331 -4.73 -14.63 0.37
N SER A 332 -3.57 -14.27 0.89
CA SER A 332 -3.21 -12.87 1.15
C SER A 332 -2.96 -12.08 -0.16
N SER A 333 -4.02 -11.86 -0.95
CA SER A 333 -4.04 -11.12 -2.21
C SER A 333 -5.18 -10.11 -2.26
N GLY A 334 -5.21 -9.26 -3.30
CA GLY A 334 -6.18 -8.17 -3.42
C GLY A 334 -7.64 -8.61 -3.51
N LEU A 335 -7.93 -9.82 -4.03
CA LEU A 335 -9.32 -10.31 -4.10
C LEU A 335 -9.91 -10.58 -2.70
N SER A 336 -9.09 -10.90 -1.71
CA SER A 336 -9.55 -11.02 -0.32
C SER A 336 -9.98 -9.68 0.26
N TRP A 337 -9.27 -8.60 -0.08
CA TRP A 337 -9.68 -7.24 0.29
C TRP A 337 -10.98 -6.82 -0.42
N LEU A 338 -11.14 -7.21 -1.68
CA LEU A 338 -12.37 -6.91 -2.43
C LEU A 338 -13.56 -7.68 -1.86
N ALA A 339 -13.37 -8.93 -1.44
CA ALA A 339 -14.40 -9.74 -0.80
C ALA A 339 -14.86 -9.12 0.53
N TRP A 340 -13.89 -8.66 1.33
CA TRP A 340 -14.17 -7.94 2.56
C TRP A 340 -14.92 -6.62 2.30
N ALA A 341 -14.48 -5.84 1.32
CA ALA A 341 -15.16 -4.61 0.90
C ALA A 341 -16.58 -4.84 0.35
N ALA A 342 -16.81 -5.97 -0.31
CA ALA A 342 -18.14 -6.37 -0.79
C ALA A 342 -19.08 -6.87 0.32
N GLY A 343 -18.59 -6.99 1.56
CA GLY A 343 -19.36 -7.50 2.70
C GLY A 343 -19.46 -9.03 2.74
N THR A 344 -18.69 -9.75 1.91
CA THR A 344 -18.70 -11.21 1.85
C THR A 344 -17.89 -11.80 3.01
N LYS A 345 -18.42 -12.86 3.64
CA LYS A 345 -17.63 -13.67 4.57
C LYS A 345 -16.34 -14.12 3.89
N THR A 346 -15.20 -13.87 4.53
CA THR A 346 -13.89 -14.06 3.89
C THR A 346 -13.02 -14.97 4.74
N LEU A 347 -12.76 -16.17 4.25
CA LEU A 347 -11.76 -17.09 4.79
C LEU A 347 -10.42 -16.82 4.11
N MET A 348 -9.39 -16.53 4.90
CA MET A 348 -8.07 -16.17 4.37
C MET A 348 -7.00 -17.18 4.80
N ILE A 349 -6.35 -17.79 3.81
CA ILE A 349 -5.24 -18.74 3.99
C ILE A 349 -3.91 -18.01 3.77
N SER A 350 -3.12 -17.84 4.83
CA SER A 350 -1.77 -17.29 4.70
C SER A 350 -0.89 -17.71 5.88
N GLY A 351 0.26 -18.31 5.59
CA GLY A 351 1.33 -18.49 6.58
C GLY A 351 2.46 -17.47 6.43
N PHE A 352 2.52 -16.79 5.30
CA PHE A 352 3.60 -15.88 4.94
C PHE A 352 3.50 -14.53 5.65
N THR A 353 2.28 -14.08 5.92
CA THR A 353 1.97 -12.86 6.66
C THR A 353 1.45 -13.20 8.06
N HIS A 354 1.75 -12.34 9.02
CA HIS A 354 1.15 -12.37 10.34
C HIS A 354 -0.33 -11.92 10.25
N PRO A 355 -1.26 -12.43 11.09
CA PRO A 355 -2.67 -12.04 11.05
C PRO A 355 -2.98 -10.55 11.26
N ASN A 356 -2.03 -9.75 11.74
CA ASN A 356 -2.19 -8.29 11.86
C ASN A 356 -1.89 -7.53 10.55
N ASN A 357 -1.44 -8.23 9.50
CA ASN A 357 -1.03 -7.59 8.26
C ASN A 357 -2.24 -7.19 7.40
N GLU A 358 -3.25 -8.07 7.36
CA GLU A 358 -4.51 -7.86 6.65
C GLU A 358 -5.62 -7.41 7.61
N PHE A 359 -6.85 -7.27 7.09
CA PHE A 359 -8.05 -7.08 7.89
C PHE A 359 -8.37 -8.32 8.75
N TYR A 360 -9.08 -8.09 9.85
CA TYR A 360 -9.59 -9.11 10.73
C TYR A 360 -10.71 -9.90 10.04
N THR A 361 -10.57 -11.22 10.12
CA THR A 361 -11.64 -12.17 9.85
C THR A 361 -11.56 -13.28 10.90
N PRO A 362 -12.70 -13.74 11.45
CA PRO A 362 -12.71 -14.87 12.36
C PRO A 362 -12.28 -16.17 11.67
N TRP A 363 -12.21 -16.20 10.34
CA TRP A 363 -11.82 -17.34 9.52
C TRP A 363 -10.41 -17.20 8.94
N ARG A 364 -9.50 -16.51 9.64
CA ARG A 364 -8.07 -16.45 9.28
C ARG A 364 -7.40 -17.80 9.56
N VAL A 365 -6.81 -18.43 8.54
CA VAL A 365 -6.10 -19.71 8.65
C VAL A 365 -4.59 -19.51 8.57
N ILE A 366 -3.89 -19.84 9.66
CA ILE A 366 -2.43 -19.80 9.80
C ILE A 366 -1.95 -20.99 10.63
N SER A 367 -0.73 -21.49 10.35
CA SER A 367 -0.05 -22.47 11.20
C SER A 367 1.06 -21.81 12.01
N TRP A 368 0.98 -21.94 13.34
CA TRP A 368 1.99 -21.43 14.27
C TRP A 368 3.13 -22.42 14.56
N HIS A 369 3.03 -23.64 14.05
CA HIS A 369 4.04 -24.70 14.24
C HIS A 369 5.10 -24.73 13.13
N ALA A 370 4.85 -24.03 12.02
CA ALA A 370 5.77 -23.88 10.90
C ALA A 370 6.47 -22.51 10.93
N CYS A 371 7.52 -22.33 10.12
CA CYS A 371 7.97 -21.00 9.73
C CYS A 371 6.77 -20.17 9.27
N ASN A 372 6.65 -18.93 9.75
CA ASN A 372 5.53 -18.06 9.42
C ASN A 372 5.96 -16.58 9.44
N SER A 373 5.08 -15.71 8.96
CA SER A 373 5.20 -14.25 9.08
C SER A 373 6.49 -13.67 8.50
N CYS A 374 7.02 -14.26 7.42
CA CYS A 374 8.24 -13.79 6.74
C CYS A 374 8.12 -12.35 6.24
N TRP A 375 6.93 -11.93 5.81
CA TRP A 375 6.65 -10.54 5.39
C TRP A 375 6.82 -9.52 6.50
N ASN A 376 6.48 -9.91 7.74
CA ASN A 376 6.43 -9.01 8.88
C ASN A 376 7.76 -8.96 9.66
N ASP A 377 8.77 -9.76 9.26
CA ASP A 377 10.06 -9.80 9.93
C ASP A 377 10.95 -8.65 9.42
N PRO A 378 11.29 -7.64 10.24
CA PRO A 378 12.07 -6.49 9.78
C PRO A 378 13.50 -6.86 9.34
N ARG A 379 14.01 -8.05 9.73
CA ARG A 379 15.32 -8.56 9.30
C ARG A 379 15.33 -9.05 7.85
N HIS A 380 14.15 -9.20 7.24
CA HIS A 380 14.00 -9.70 5.88
C HIS A 380 13.19 -8.69 5.05
N GLN A 381 13.82 -8.10 4.04
CA GLN A 381 13.15 -7.24 3.09
C GLN A 381 12.60 -8.07 1.92
N PHE A 382 11.33 -7.84 1.56
CA PHE A 382 10.69 -8.54 0.46
C PHE A 382 11.36 -8.20 -0.88
N ASN A 383 11.80 -9.22 -1.61
CA ASN A 383 12.37 -9.03 -2.94
C ASN A 383 11.26 -9.13 -4.01
N HIS A 384 10.84 -7.98 -4.52
CA HIS A 384 9.79 -7.88 -5.55
C HIS A 384 10.14 -8.57 -6.87
N ASN A 385 11.43 -8.81 -7.14
CA ASN A 385 11.91 -9.45 -8.36
C ASN A 385 12.10 -10.96 -8.21
N ASP A 386 11.91 -11.51 -7.00
CA ASP A 386 12.01 -12.94 -6.73
C ASP A 386 10.62 -13.53 -6.49
N PHE A 387 10.05 -14.15 -7.52
CA PHE A 387 8.75 -14.82 -7.40
C PHE A 387 8.78 -15.97 -6.37
N LEU A 388 9.93 -16.64 -6.18
CA LEU A 388 10.10 -17.76 -5.27
C LEU A 388 10.63 -17.35 -3.89
N TRP A 389 10.51 -16.05 -3.54
CA TRP A 389 11.05 -15.48 -2.31
C TRP A 389 10.64 -16.25 -1.06
N CYS A 390 11.63 -16.80 -0.36
CA CYS A 390 11.47 -17.51 0.90
C CYS A 390 12.72 -17.29 1.76
N PRO A 391 12.83 -16.17 2.49
CA PRO A 391 14.11 -15.65 2.99
C PRO A 391 14.83 -16.58 3.96
N ARG A 392 14.09 -17.47 4.65
CA ARG A 392 14.64 -18.38 5.65
C ARG A 392 14.97 -19.78 5.13
N HIS A 393 14.31 -20.22 4.05
CA HIS A 393 14.28 -21.64 3.63
C HIS A 393 14.31 -21.85 2.10
N ALA A 394 14.66 -20.85 1.30
CA ALA A 394 14.79 -20.99 -0.14
C ALA A 394 15.78 -22.12 -0.49
N ASN A 395 15.43 -22.96 -1.48
CA ASN A 395 16.23 -24.10 -1.95
C ASN A 395 16.51 -25.16 -0.86
N THR A 396 15.55 -25.36 0.05
CA THR A 396 15.59 -26.43 1.07
C THR A 396 14.28 -27.22 1.06
N ASP A 397 14.25 -28.39 1.70
CA ASP A 397 13.02 -29.20 1.85
C ASP A 397 11.88 -28.47 2.60
N ARG A 398 12.23 -27.39 3.30
CA ARG A 398 11.33 -26.54 4.10
C ARG A 398 10.82 -25.31 3.34
N GLN A 399 11.15 -25.16 2.05
CA GLN A 399 10.68 -24.03 1.26
C GLN A 399 9.15 -23.97 1.24
N PHE A 400 8.60 -22.79 1.53
CA PHE A 400 7.15 -22.53 1.67
C PHE A 400 6.41 -23.39 2.69
N GLU A 401 7.11 -23.94 3.70
CA GLU A 401 6.47 -24.73 4.76
C GLU A 401 5.34 -23.97 5.47
N CYS A 402 5.42 -22.64 5.49
CA CYS A 402 4.45 -21.72 6.07
C CYS A 402 3.01 -21.96 5.58
N SER A 403 2.83 -22.34 4.32
CA SER A 403 1.52 -22.66 3.76
C SER A 403 1.37 -24.13 3.38
N LYS A 404 2.47 -24.84 3.06
CA LYS A 404 2.46 -26.28 2.78
C LYS A 404 1.89 -27.08 3.96
N LEU A 405 2.19 -26.66 5.20
CA LEU A 405 1.73 -27.34 6.43
C LEU A 405 0.32 -26.92 6.89
N ILE A 406 -0.34 -25.98 6.21
CA ILE A 406 -1.77 -25.73 6.43
C ILE A 406 -2.54 -26.86 5.74
N SER A 407 -3.15 -27.74 6.53
CA SER A 407 -3.87 -28.91 6.03
C SER A 407 -5.27 -28.56 5.51
N THR A 408 -5.78 -29.38 4.59
CA THR A 408 -7.16 -29.27 4.08
C THR A 408 -8.19 -29.37 5.22
N ASP A 409 -7.94 -30.19 6.24
CA ASP A 409 -8.87 -30.40 7.35
C ASP A 409 -9.09 -29.13 8.17
N VAL A 410 -8.02 -28.37 8.44
CA VAL A 410 -8.16 -27.12 9.21
C VAL A 410 -8.92 -26.07 8.39
N VAL A 411 -8.70 -26.03 7.07
CA VAL A 411 -9.40 -25.12 6.17
C VAL A 411 -10.88 -25.49 6.07
N THR A 412 -11.21 -26.76 5.80
CA THR A 412 -12.61 -27.22 5.69
C THR A 412 -13.39 -27.09 7.00
N LYS A 413 -12.74 -27.26 8.17
CA LYS A 413 -13.34 -26.93 9.46
C LYS A 413 -13.71 -25.46 9.57
N ASN A 414 -12.82 -24.55 9.15
CA ASN A 414 -13.11 -23.11 9.14
C ASN A 414 -14.18 -22.74 8.10
N ILE A 415 -14.21 -23.41 6.94
CA ILE A 415 -15.28 -23.24 5.94
C ILE A 415 -16.63 -23.60 6.56
N ALA A 416 -16.73 -24.74 7.25
CA ALA A 416 -17.97 -25.13 7.92
C ALA A 416 -18.42 -24.05 8.92
N LEU A 417 -17.53 -23.59 9.79
CA LEU A 417 -17.82 -22.51 10.75
C LEU A 417 -18.26 -21.21 10.07
N ALA A 418 -17.70 -20.87 8.91
CA ALA A 418 -18.06 -19.66 8.18
C ALA A 418 -19.45 -19.75 7.52
N LEU A 419 -19.75 -20.90 6.93
CA LEU A 419 -21.04 -21.14 6.28
C LEU A 419 -22.18 -21.27 7.30
N ASP A 420 -21.88 -21.77 8.51
CA ASP A 420 -22.87 -22.00 9.56
C ASP A 420 -23.12 -20.77 10.47
N ALA A 421 -22.26 -19.75 10.41
CA ALA A 421 -22.40 -18.46 11.14
C ALA A 421 -23.38 -17.52 10.44
#